data_AF-A0A2V7EYT0-F1
#
_entry.id   AF-A0A2V7EYT0-F1
#
_cell.length_a   1.000
_cell.length_b   1.000
_cell.length_c   1.000
_cell.angle_alpha   90.00
_cell.angle_beta   90.00
_cell.angle_gamma   90.00
#
_symmetry.space_group_name_H-M   'P 1'
#
loop_
_entity.id
_entity.type
_entity.pdbx_description
1 polymer ?
#
loop_
_entity_poly.entity_id
_entity_poly.type
_entity_poly.pdbx_seq_one_letter_code
_entity_poly.pdbx_strand_id
1 'polypeptide(L)'
;MTRSRVFAHLVVALTLSISPASVLAYDPVAPNGVVDLTPTVYTNRVQWWPGGHEQPIIVPYHKWGPDGPWASDLLIVDENTANQVDCPPHMVPPLESGLPNAGYWGSLTCDRVPIWQWLGEVVKVDGRRTLDQAKNGESPIITKDMVQAAERAHRPLRAGDAVLYWSGYDDKYDKPMPEGARLIVTPFEGKSPAWPAPDFDAAEYVGSKGVRVMGIDSPSMGAFGPPRYVNRGPDSLFQNPLAIESHLGHFKYGAVHTEGLMALDRVPNGSLYITLTPKHKGSPTGESRSVAITDTKVAAALLKAVRAHRVVDLSVLLAQEMPVWWPGAGVANYVYPYRVFYINTYTGWMGPYKVNNHLIDAHTGTHMDPPAHFGPPTGFDFNSYNPWTKGVQQKYEAKYGKIKTTDMTSEKVPVGWCIGPARVVDVTARVGTTDPKSWPASPAIRVEDVQAHEKAFGPIKAGEVVIFKSGHTDAHFRELQRGVEDPNTAAPLNGHSEGWPAPTPETVNYILERGVKCIGTDGPSMGS
;
A
#
# COMPACT_ATOMS: atom_id res chain seq x y z
N MET A 1 40.23 -19.75 -70.41
CA MET A 1 40.63 -20.02 -69.03
C MET A 1 39.86 -19.09 -68.10
N THR A 2 38.76 -19.56 -67.52
CA THR A 2 38.00 -18.81 -66.51
C THR A 2 37.29 -19.84 -65.63
N ARG A 3 37.81 -20.03 -64.40
CA ARG A 3 37.25 -20.91 -63.38
C ARG A 3 36.21 -20.14 -62.59
N SER A 4 34.96 -20.61 -62.61
CA SER A 4 33.91 -20.19 -61.68
C SER A 4 34.06 -20.97 -60.37
N ARG A 5 34.11 -20.27 -59.23
CA ARG A 5 34.11 -20.87 -57.88
C ARG A 5 32.76 -20.61 -57.23
N VAL A 6 32.02 -21.68 -56.98
CA VAL A 6 30.82 -21.70 -56.14
C VAL A 6 31.28 -21.64 -54.67
N PHE A 7 30.82 -20.64 -53.92
CA PHE A 7 30.97 -20.57 -52.46
C PHE A 7 29.75 -21.23 -51.81
N ALA A 8 30.00 -22.30 -51.04
CA ALA A 8 29.00 -22.89 -50.15
C ALA A 8 28.98 -22.09 -48.83
N HIS A 9 27.83 -21.55 -48.45
CA HIS A 9 27.61 -20.95 -47.14
C HIS A 9 27.30 -22.06 -46.12
N LEU A 10 28.20 -22.22 -45.15
CA LEU A 10 27.98 -23.04 -43.97
C LEU A 10 27.19 -22.20 -42.95
N VAL A 11 25.90 -22.48 -42.78
CA VAL A 11 25.09 -21.90 -41.70
C VAL A 11 25.40 -22.67 -40.43
N VAL A 12 26.19 -22.07 -39.53
CA VAL A 12 26.37 -22.57 -38.16
C VAL A 12 25.15 -22.13 -37.36
N ALA A 13 24.25 -23.06 -37.07
CA ALA A 13 23.19 -22.86 -36.10
C ALA A 13 23.82 -22.76 -34.70
N LEU A 14 23.96 -21.55 -34.18
CA LEU A 14 24.27 -21.34 -32.77
C LEU A 14 23.01 -21.68 -31.96
N THR A 15 22.94 -22.90 -31.44
CA THR A 15 22.04 -23.23 -30.34
C THR A 15 22.56 -22.54 -29.09
N LEU A 16 22.08 -21.32 -28.83
CA LEU A 16 22.17 -20.67 -27.53
C LEU A 16 21.41 -21.54 -26.53
N SER A 17 22.12 -22.48 -25.91
CA SER A 17 21.70 -23.09 -24.66
C SER A 17 21.67 -21.98 -23.61
N ILE A 18 20.49 -21.39 -23.43
CA ILE A 18 20.19 -20.57 -22.26
C ILE A 18 20.29 -21.54 -21.08
N SER A 19 21.46 -21.62 -20.44
CA SER A 19 21.53 -22.10 -19.08
C SER A 19 20.52 -21.27 -18.29
N PRO A 20 19.63 -21.90 -17.49
CA PRO A 20 18.75 -21.13 -16.63
C PRO A 20 19.68 -20.29 -15.77
N ALA A 21 19.68 -18.97 -15.99
CA ALA A 21 20.32 -18.04 -15.09
C ALA A 21 19.79 -18.44 -13.72
N SER A 22 20.69 -18.85 -12.82
CA SER A 22 20.33 -19.27 -11.48
C SER A 22 19.44 -18.17 -10.90
N VAL A 23 18.13 -18.41 -10.90
CA VAL A 23 17.18 -17.52 -10.25
C VAL A 23 17.69 -17.46 -8.82
N LEU A 24 18.09 -16.27 -8.36
CA LEU A 24 18.41 -16.07 -6.96
C LEU A 24 17.17 -16.51 -6.19
N ALA A 25 17.21 -17.71 -5.62
CA ALA A 25 16.17 -18.18 -4.74
C ALA A 25 16.27 -17.32 -3.49
N TYR A 26 15.32 -16.41 -3.33
CA TYR A 26 15.18 -15.70 -2.06
C TYR A 26 14.60 -16.68 -1.06
N ASP A 27 15.15 -16.71 0.15
CA ASP A 27 14.51 -17.42 1.24
C ASP A 27 13.28 -16.61 1.70
N PRO A 28 12.21 -17.29 2.17
CA PRO A 28 11.13 -16.63 2.90
C PRO A 28 11.65 -15.77 4.04
N VAL A 29 10.99 -14.65 4.31
CA VAL A 29 11.30 -13.86 5.49
C VAL A 29 11.03 -14.67 6.75
N ALA A 30 11.95 -14.59 7.72
CA ALA A 30 11.74 -15.22 9.02
C ALA A 30 10.53 -14.55 9.73
N PRO A 31 9.79 -15.27 10.60
CA PRO A 31 8.64 -14.71 11.32
C PRO A 31 8.94 -13.41 12.09
N ASN A 32 10.17 -13.25 12.59
CA ASN A 32 10.63 -12.05 13.30
C ASN A 32 11.53 -11.13 12.43
N GLY A 33 11.67 -11.44 11.14
CA GLY A 33 12.47 -10.70 10.17
C GLY A 33 11.73 -9.56 9.50
N VAL A 34 10.49 -9.27 9.92
CA VAL A 34 9.68 -8.14 9.46
C VAL A 34 9.11 -7.41 10.67
N VAL A 35 9.13 -6.09 10.62
CA VAL A 35 8.48 -5.21 11.59
C VAL A 35 7.41 -4.41 10.86
N ASP A 36 6.19 -4.46 11.36
CA ASP A 36 5.12 -3.55 10.96
C ASP A 36 5.31 -2.22 11.68
N LEU A 37 5.31 -1.13 10.92
CA LEU A 37 5.56 0.23 11.40
C LEU A 37 4.28 1.08 11.39
N THR A 38 3.12 0.44 11.21
CA THR A 38 1.85 1.13 11.03
C THR A 38 0.97 1.01 12.28
N PRO A 39 0.50 2.11 12.88
CA PRO A 39 -0.61 2.07 13.83
C PRO A 39 -1.87 1.49 13.18
N THR A 40 -2.64 0.74 13.97
CA THR A 40 -4.02 0.42 13.59
C THR A 40 -4.88 1.68 13.68
N VAL A 41 -5.67 1.94 12.64
CA VAL A 41 -6.64 3.04 12.64
C VAL A 41 -7.83 2.68 13.53
N TYR A 42 -8.16 3.54 14.49
CA TYR A 42 -9.30 3.37 15.39
C TYR A 42 -10.17 4.62 15.43
N THR A 43 -11.49 4.44 15.49
CA THR A 43 -12.46 5.54 15.60
C THR A 43 -12.47 6.22 16.98
N ASN A 44 -11.80 5.64 17.99
CA ASN A 44 -11.69 6.21 19.34
C ASN A 44 -10.33 6.86 19.65
N ARG A 45 -9.52 7.12 18.61
CA ARG A 45 -8.21 7.76 18.70
C ARG A 45 -8.15 9.01 17.83
N VAL A 46 -7.23 9.91 18.14
CA VAL A 46 -7.00 11.13 17.35
C VAL A 46 -5.83 10.89 16.41
N GLN A 47 -6.12 10.25 15.28
CA GLN A 47 -5.14 9.92 14.24
C GLN A 47 -5.38 10.78 12.97
N TRP A 48 -5.97 11.95 13.13
CA TRP A 48 -6.38 12.86 12.06
C TRP A 48 -6.19 14.31 12.51
N TRP A 49 -6.15 15.23 11.56
CA TRP A 49 -5.81 16.64 11.81
C TRP A 49 -6.99 17.52 12.22
N PRO A 50 -6.91 18.35 13.27
CA PRO A 50 -7.93 19.35 13.52
C PRO A 50 -7.98 20.39 12.39
N GLY A 51 -9.10 21.12 12.28
CA GLY A 51 -9.17 22.29 11.38
C GLY A 51 -9.68 22.02 9.97
N GLY A 52 -10.54 21.02 9.78
CA GLY A 52 -11.25 20.79 8.51
C GLY A 52 -11.07 19.41 7.91
N HIS A 53 -10.10 18.63 8.41
CA HIS A 53 -9.97 17.23 8.04
C HIS A 53 -11.07 16.39 8.70
N GLU A 54 -11.43 15.29 8.04
CA GLU A 54 -12.43 14.37 8.55
C GLU A 54 -11.77 13.33 9.45
N GLN A 55 -12.39 13.06 10.60
CA GLN A 55 -12.05 11.88 11.38
C GLN A 55 -12.31 10.61 10.55
N PRO A 56 -11.48 9.56 10.66
CA PRO A 56 -11.75 8.31 9.98
C PRO A 56 -13.07 7.71 10.47
N ILE A 57 -13.95 7.36 9.54
CA ILE A 57 -15.23 6.70 9.81
C ILE A 57 -15.16 5.28 9.26
N ILE A 58 -15.48 4.31 10.10
CA ILE A 58 -15.60 2.90 9.73
C ILE A 58 -17.04 2.47 9.98
N VAL A 59 -17.75 2.07 8.93
CA VAL A 59 -19.16 1.65 8.99
C VAL A 59 -19.27 0.18 8.59
N PRO A 60 -19.49 -0.73 9.55
CA PRO A 60 -19.83 -2.11 9.25
C PRO A 60 -21.24 -2.17 8.67
N TYR A 61 -21.33 -2.21 7.34
CA TYR A 61 -22.61 -2.17 6.62
C TYR A 61 -23.09 -3.56 6.21
N HIS A 62 -22.19 -4.52 6.02
CA HIS A 62 -22.52 -5.92 5.80
C HIS A 62 -21.95 -6.77 6.93
N LYS A 63 -22.78 -7.64 7.52
CA LYS A 63 -22.40 -8.49 8.65
C LYS A 63 -22.82 -9.94 8.37
N TRP A 64 -22.11 -10.89 8.96
CA TRP A 64 -22.56 -12.27 8.99
C TRP A 64 -23.95 -12.39 9.61
N GLY A 65 -24.81 -13.22 9.03
CA GLY A 65 -26.12 -13.53 9.58
C GLY A 65 -27.21 -13.51 8.51
N PRO A 66 -28.38 -12.89 8.78
CA PRO A 66 -29.48 -12.85 7.84
C PRO A 66 -29.10 -12.31 6.45
N ASP A 67 -28.15 -11.37 6.39
CA ASP A 67 -27.73 -10.70 5.15
C ASP A 67 -26.75 -11.54 4.32
N GLY A 68 -26.05 -12.50 4.93
CA GLY A 68 -25.16 -13.40 4.21
C GLY A 68 -24.03 -13.99 5.06
N PRO A 69 -23.14 -14.79 4.44
CA PRO A 69 -22.01 -15.43 5.11
C PRO A 69 -20.75 -14.56 5.20
N TRP A 70 -20.84 -13.25 4.95
CA TRP A 70 -19.66 -12.39 4.85
C TRP A 70 -19.85 -11.05 5.55
N ALA A 71 -18.73 -10.38 5.83
CA ALA A 71 -18.70 -9.04 6.39
C ALA A 71 -17.87 -8.08 5.53
N SER A 72 -18.27 -6.82 5.54
CA SER A 72 -17.53 -5.73 4.90
C SER A 72 -17.82 -4.40 5.59
N ASP A 73 -16.81 -3.56 5.52
CA ASP A 73 -16.81 -2.22 6.08
C ASP A 73 -16.70 -1.18 4.97
N LEU A 74 -17.39 -0.06 5.17
CA LEU A 74 -17.20 1.16 4.41
C LEU A 74 -16.27 2.07 5.22
N LEU A 75 -15.25 2.61 4.56
CA LEU A 75 -14.31 3.55 5.13
C LEU A 75 -14.52 4.92 4.48
N ILE A 76 -14.57 5.97 5.32
CA ILE A 76 -14.39 7.35 4.88
C ILE A 76 -13.12 7.83 5.57
N VAL A 77 -12.10 8.13 4.77
CA VAL A 77 -10.74 8.39 5.24
C VAL A 77 -10.19 9.64 4.57
N ASP A 78 -9.63 10.53 5.39
CA ASP A 78 -8.79 11.64 4.93
C ASP A 78 -7.42 11.07 4.55
N GLU A 79 -6.85 11.49 3.42
CA GLU A 79 -5.54 10.99 2.97
C GLU A 79 -4.44 11.18 4.03
N ASN A 80 -4.59 12.18 4.91
CA ASN A 80 -3.70 12.43 6.04
C ASN A 80 -4.25 11.82 7.35
N THR A 81 -4.41 10.49 7.36
CA THR A 81 -4.83 9.69 8.54
C THR A 81 -3.75 8.70 8.99
N ALA A 82 -3.38 8.74 10.27
CA ALA A 82 -2.46 7.82 10.94
C ALA A 82 -1.11 7.67 10.20
N ASN A 83 -0.77 6.47 9.73
CA ASN A 83 0.38 6.29 8.85
C ASN A 83 0.02 6.67 7.42
N GLN A 84 0.57 7.78 6.96
CA GLN A 84 0.26 8.36 5.65
C GLN A 84 1.53 8.61 4.84
N VAL A 85 1.37 8.80 3.54
CA VAL A 85 2.42 9.26 2.64
C VAL A 85 2.10 10.64 2.08
N ASP A 86 3.15 11.42 1.84
CA ASP A 86 3.06 12.71 1.17
C ASP A 86 3.94 12.75 -0.07
N CYS A 87 3.32 13.12 -1.18
CA CYS A 87 3.99 13.36 -2.45
C CYS A 87 4.16 14.86 -2.68
N PRO A 88 5.04 15.30 -3.59
CA PRO A 88 5.29 16.73 -3.79
C PRO A 88 4.03 17.58 -3.96
N PRO A 89 2.98 17.17 -4.72
CA PRO A 89 1.74 17.94 -4.86
C PRO A 89 0.98 18.19 -3.55
N HIS A 90 1.33 17.55 -2.44
CA HIS A 90 0.78 17.91 -1.13
C HIS A 90 1.09 19.37 -0.79
N MET A 91 2.32 19.83 -1.03
CA MET A 91 2.83 21.14 -0.60
C MET A 91 3.49 21.95 -1.72
N VAL A 92 3.66 21.36 -2.90
CA VAL A 92 4.30 21.96 -4.08
C VAL A 92 3.25 22.05 -5.19
N PRO A 93 2.73 23.25 -5.49
CA PRO A 93 1.85 23.45 -6.63
C PRO A 93 2.52 23.09 -7.97
N PRO A 94 1.75 22.68 -9.00
CA PRO A 94 2.29 22.53 -10.35
C PRO A 94 2.95 23.81 -10.84
N LEU A 95 4.07 23.70 -11.55
CA LEU A 95 4.89 24.84 -11.99
C LEU A 95 4.08 25.89 -12.77
N GLU A 96 3.18 25.44 -13.62
CA GLU A 96 2.29 26.27 -14.45
C GLU A 96 1.24 27.05 -13.66
N SER A 97 1.03 26.73 -12.38
CA SER A 97 0.06 27.44 -11.53
C SER A 97 0.49 28.88 -11.20
N GLY A 98 1.79 29.18 -11.25
CA GLY A 98 2.34 30.47 -10.81
C GLY A 98 2.17 30.76 -9.32
N LEU A 99 1.72 29.78 -8.53
CA LEU A 99 1.53 29.93 -7.09
C LEU A 99 2.87 29.94 -6.35
N PRO A 100 2.93 30.49 -5.12
CA PRO A 100 4.10 30.37 -4.27
C PRO A 100 4.52 28.91 -4.08
N ASN A 101 5.83 28.67 -4.03
CA ASN A 101 6.46 27.35 -3.94
C ASN A 101 6.13 26.39 -5.11
N ALA A 102 5.48 26.85 -6.18
CA ALA A 102 5.24 26.02 -7.35
C ALA A 102 6.57 25.47 -7.92
N GLY A 103 6.54 24.21 -8.35
CA GLY A 103 7.77 23.50 -8.72
C GLY A 103 7.54 22.42 -9.77
N TYR A 104 8.64 22.02 -10.42
CA TYR A 104 8.64 20.99 -11.45
C TYR A 104 7.97 19.67 -11.00
N TRP A 105 8.12 19.32 -9.72
CA TRP A 105 7.55 18.10 -9.15
C TRP A 105 6.10 18.24 -8.67
N GLY A 106 5.48 19.42 -8.78
CA GLY A 106 4.12 19.67 -8.29
C GLY A 106 3.00 18.90 -9.01
N SER A 107 3.34 18.09 -10.02
CA SER A 107 2.44 17.14 -10.70
C SER A 107 2.78 15.67 -10.44
N LEU A 108 3.74 15.37 -9.54
CA LEU A 108 4.14 14.01 -9.15
C LEU A 108 3.23 13.48 -8.04
N THR A 109 1.98 13.18 -8.39
CA THR A 109 1.00 12.58 -7.46
C THR A 109 1.40 11.16 -7.07
N CYS A 110 0.84 10.65 -5.98
CA CYS A 110 1.29 9.39 -5.40
C CYS A 110 1.11 8.18 -6.32
N ASP A 111 0.09 8.17 -7.18
CA ASP A 111 -0.10 7.18 -8.24
C ASP A 111 0.98 7.18 -9.33
N ARG A 112 1.77 8.26 -9.42
CA ARG A 112 2.81 8.47 -10.43
C ARG A 112 4.23 8.32 -9.90
N VAL A 113 4.40 8.25 -8.57
CA VAL A 113 5.71 8.01 -7.96
C VAL A 113 6.20 6.63 -8.41
N PRO A 114 7.40 6.52 -8.99
CA PRO A 114 7.95 5.23 -9.38
C PRO A 114 8.03 4.29 -8.18
N ILE A 115 7.51 3.06 -8.31
CA ILE A 115 7.33 2.16 -7.15
C ILE A 115 8.61 1.92 -6.35
N TRP A 116 9.78 1.87 -7.00
CA TRP A 116 11.07 1.68 -6.33
C TRP A 116 11.45 2.84 -5.40
N GLN A 117 10.86 4.03 -5.57
CA GLN A 117 11.13 5.20 -4.74
C GLN A 117 10.51 5.08 -3.34
N TRP A 118 9.45 4.29 -3.20
CA TRP A 118 8.81 3.99 -1.92
C TRP A 118 9.58 3.00 -1.04
N LEU A 119 10.77 2.58 -1.49
CA LEU A 119 11.62 1.58 -0.86
C LEU A 119 13.03 2.12 -0.67
N GLY A 120 13.69 1.74 0.43
CA GLY A 120 15.07 2.16 0.65
C GLY A 120 15.78 1.47 1.81
N GLU A 121 17.11 1.57 1.81
CA GLU A 121 17.95 1.08 2.90
C GLU A 121 17.87 2.03 4.09
N VAL A 122 17.43 1.53 5.25
CA VAL A 122 17.24 2.37 6.44
C VAL A 122 18.55 2.98 6.91
N VAL A 123 18.55 4.31 7.02
CA VAL A 123 19.48 5.10 7.82
C VAL A 123 18.67 5.88 8.85
N LYS A 124 18.75 5.43 10.11
CA LYS A 124 17.96 5.97 11.21
C LYS A 124 18.65 7.16 11.86
N VAL A 125 17.91 8.26 12.02
CA VAL A 125 18.31 9.46 12.76
C VAL A 125 17.66 9.39 14.13
N ASP A 126 18.47 9.28 15.18
CA ASP A 126 18.00 9.21 16.57
C ASP A 126 17.67 10.62 17.09
N GLY A 127 16.37 10.90 17.16
CA GLY A 127 15.77 12.13 17.69
C GLY A 127 15.20 11.99 19.11
N ARG A 128 15.34 10.83 19.77
CA ARG A 128 14.69 10.60 21.08
C ARG A 128 15.06 11.62 22.16
N ARG A 129 16.28 12.17 22.09
CA ARG A 129 16.75 13.22 23.02
C ARG A 129 16.04 14.56 22.83
N THR A 130 15.33 14.78 21.72
CA THR A 130 14.58 16.01 21.45
C THR A 130 13.12 15.89 21.86
N LEU A 131 12.61 14.69 22.15
CA LEU A 131 11.23 14.45 22.56
C LEU A 131 10.86 15.29 23.79
N ASP A 132 9.76 16.03 23.68
CA ASP A 132 9.23 16.93 24.72
C ASP A 132 10.18 18.08 25.16
N GLN A 133 11.22 18.40 24.39
CA GLN A 133 12.22 19.41 24.78
C GLN A 133 11.92 20.84 24.31
N ALA A 134 10.81 21.05 23.58
CA ALA A 134 10.37 22.39 23.16
C ALA A 134 9.36 23.00 24.13
N LYS A 135 9.01 24.27 23.92
CA LYS A 135 7.89 24.91 24.62
C LYS A 135 6.57 24.31 24.15
N ASN A 136 5.52 24.50 24.94
CA ASN A 136 4.19 24.11 24.53
C ASN A 136 3.77 24.87 23.26
N GLY A 137 3.15 24.16 22.31
CA GLY A 137 2.77 24.72 21.00
C GLY A 137 3.92 24.85 19.99
N GLU A 138 5.14 24.42 20.33
CA GLU A 138 6.30 24.40 19.44
C GLU A 138 6.83 22.96 19.28
N SER A 139 7.42 22.67 18.12
CA SER A 139 8.11 21.41 17.85
C SER A 139 9.59 21.52 18.27
N PRO A 140 10.14 20.49 18.93
CA PRO A 140 11.58 20.31 18.95
C PRO A 140 12.08 19.97 17.54
N ILE A 141 13.29 20.43 17.19
CA ILE A 141 13.78 20.39 15.80
C ILE A 141 14.90 19.37 15.64
N ILE A 142 14.74 18.49 14.67
CA ILE A 142 15.78 17.57 14.21
C ILE A 142 16.63 18.30 13.17
N THR A 143 17.89 18.56 13.49
CA THR A 143 18.75 19.42 12.66
C THR A 143 19.57 18.61 11.66
N LYS A 144 20.10 19.32 10.65
CA LYS A 144 21.13 18.78 9.74
C LYS A 144 22.31 18.12 10.46
N ASP A 145 22.75 18.67 11.59
CA ASP A 145 23.87 18.11 12.37
C ASP A 145 23.54 16.73 12.95
N MET A 146 22.28 16.50 13.31
CA MET A 146 21.80 15.18 13.76
C MET A 146 21.80 14.17 12.62
N VAL A 147 21.42 14.59 11.40
CA VAL A 147 21.53 13.75 10.19
C VAL A 147 23.00 13.40 9.92
N GLN A 148 23.90 14.38 9.98
CA GLN A 148 25.33 14.14 9.80
C GLN A 148 25.93 13.28 10.92
N ALA A 149 25.40 13.34 12.14
CA ALA A 149 25.79 12.45 13.23
C ALA A 149 25.38 11.00 12.93
N ALA A 150 24.19 10.79 12.37
CA ALA A 150 23.76 9.47 11.91
C ALA A 150 24.67 8.93 10.79
N GLU A 151 25.09 9.78 9.84
CA GLU A 151 26.09 9.40 8.82
C GLU A 151 27.42 8.97 9.45
N ARG A 152 27.93 9.73 10.42
CA ARG A 152 29.19 9.40 11.11
C ARG A 152 29.08 8.09 11.91
N ALA A 153 27.92 7.80 12.49
CA ALA A 153 27.69 6.61 13.28
C ALA A 153 27.46 5.34 12.44
N HIS A 154 27.06 5.49 11.17
CA HIS A 154 26.75 4.36 10.29
C HIS A 154 27.59 4.39 9.00
N ARG A 155 27.23 5.27 8.06
CA ARG A 155 27.95 5.56 6.81
C ARG A 155 27.35 6.80 6.14
N PRO A 156 28.04 7.44 5.17
CA PRO A 156 27.45 8.51 4.36
C PRO A 156 26.15 8.09 3.68
N LEU A 157 25.20 9.03 3.58
CA LEU A 157 23.95 8.90 2.83
C LEU A 157 24.24 8.79 1.32
N ARG A 158 23.38 8.04 0.64
CA ARG A 158 23.44 7.83 -0.82
C ARG A 158 22.04 7.60 -1.40
N ALA A 159 21.94 7.69 -2.72
CA ALA A 159 20.74 7.27 -3.43
C ALA A 159 20.33 5.83 -3.09
N GLY A 160 19.03 5.61 -2.94
CA GLY A 160 18.44 4.32 -2.53
C GLY A 160 18.43 4.07 -1.02
N ASP A 161 18.77 5.06 -0.21
CA ASP A 161 18.52 5.02 1.24
C ASP A 161 17.11 5.52 1.57
N ALA A 162 16.60 5.12 2.73
CA ALA A 162 15.43 5.67 3.40
C ALA A 162 15.86 6.27 4.73
N VAL A 163 15.68 7.59 4.92
CA VAL A 163 16.04 8.25 6.18
C VAL A 163 14.85 8.22 7.12
N LEU A 164 14.97 7.52 8.24
CA LEU A 164 13.90 7.38 9.24
C LEU A 164 14.24 8.18 10.49
N TYR A 165 13.41 9.16 10.84
CA TYR A 165 13.54 9.95 12.06
C TYR A 165 12.82 9.26 13.21
N TRP A 166 13.56 8.95 14.28
CA TRP A 166 13.05 8.18 15.42
C TRP A 166 13.10 8.98 16.71
N SER A 167 11.93 9.31 17.24
CA SER A 167 11.75 10.04 18.49
C SER A 167 11.03 9.24 19.59
N GLY A 168 10.27 8.21 19.20
CA GLY A 168 9.31 7.47 20.01
C GLY A 168 7.99 8.21 20.23
N TYR A 169 7.64 9.22 19.43
CA TYR A 169 6.47 10.07 19.69
C TYR A 169 5.15 9.31 19.53
N ASP A 170 4.89 8.73 18.36
CA ASP A 170 3.65 7.98 18.10
C ASP A 170 3.52 6.76 19.03
N ASP A 171 4.61 6.01 19.24
CA ASP A 171 4.67 4.91 20.22
C ASP A 171 4.23 5.35 21.63
N LYS A 172 4.51 6.59 22.01
CA LYS A 172 4.20 7.13 23.34
C LYS A 172 2.80 7.73 23.44
N TYR A 173 2.28 8.30 22.35
CA TYR A 173 1.14 9.20 22.38
C TYR A 173 -0.07 8.79 21.53
N ASP A 174 0.07 7.83 20.61
CA ASP A 174 -1.10 7.25 19.94
C ASP A 174 -1.84 6.33 20.93
N LYS A 175 -2.87 6.89 21.56
CA LYS A 175 -3.67 6.29 22.62
C LYS A 175 -5.16 6.59 22.43
N PRO A 176 -6.07 5.82 23.04
CA PRO A 176 -7.47 6.20 23.16
C PRO A 176 -7.62 7.56 23.85
N MET A 177 -8.70 8.27 23.53
CA MET A 177 -9.10 9.47 24.28
C MET A 177 -9.50 9.12 25.73
N PRO A 178 -9.25 10.01 26.71
CA PRO A 178 -8.71 11.38 26.56
C PRO A 178 -7.18 11.49 26.46
N GLU A 179 -6.41 10.46 26.83
CA GLU A 179 -4.93 10.51 26.84
C GLU A 179 -4.35 10.74 25.44
N GLY A 180 -5.02 10.22 24.40
CA GLY A 180 -4.68 10.40 22.99
C GLY A 180 -4.72 11.86 22.50
N ALA A 181 -5.35 12.77 23.25
CA ALA A 181 -5.30 14.20 22.93
C ALA A 181 -3.86 14.71 22.85
N ARG A 182 -2.93 14.04 23.56
CA ARG A 182 -1.50 14.37 23.52
C ARG A 182 -0.87 14.20 22.13
N LEU A 183 -1.41 13.36 21.25
CA LEU A 183 -0.81 13.13 19.93
C LEU A 183 -0.82 14.42 19.07
N ILE A 184 -1.99 15.06 18.95
CA ILE A 184 -2.19 16.22 18.05
C ILE A 184 -2.92 17.39 18.76
N VAL A 185 -3.97 17.12 19.54
CA VAL A 185 -4.86 18.16 20.09
C VAL A 185 -4.16 19.08 21.08
N THR A 186 -3.51 18.53 22.12
CA THR A 186 -2.87 19.38 23.15
C THR A 186 -1.67 20.17 22.63
N PRO A 187 -0.86 19.67 21.66
CA PRO A 187 0.06 20.51 20.89
C PRO A 187 -0.61 21.72 20.22
N PHE A 188 -1.70 21.50 19.46
CA PHE A 188 -2.44 22.57 18.78
C PHE A 188 -3.01 23.61 19.74
N GLU A 189 -3.48 23.17 20.91
CA GLU A 189 -3.98 24.07 21.96
C GLU A 189 -2.86 24.83 22.70
N GLY A 190 -1.58 24.55 22.42
CA GLY A 190 -0.45 25.12 23.15
C GLY A 190 -0.35 24.64 24.61
N LYS A 191 -0.90 23.47 24.92
CA LYS A 191 -0.89 22.87 26.28
C LYS A 191 0.22 21.84 26.49
N SER A 192 0.84 21.35 25.42
CA SER A 192 2.02 20.48 25.45
C SER A 192 2.98 20.84 24.32
N PRO A 193 4.26 20.41 24.37
CA PRO A 193 5.13 20.48 23.20
C PRO A 193 4.54 19.66 22.06
N ALA A 194 4.80 20.09 20.82
CA ALA A 194 4.45 19.30 19.65
C ALA A 194 5.45 18.12 19.47
N TRP A 195 5.50 17.55 18.27
CA TRP A 195 6.38 16.44 17.94
C TRP A 195 7.74 16.91 17.43
N PRO A 196 8.81 16.10 17.59
CA PRO A 196 10.06 16.29 16.86
C PRO A 196 9.84 16.24 15.35
N ALA A 197 10.37 17.22 14.61
CA ALA A 197 10.35 17.21 13.15
C ALA A 197 11.67 17.76 12.60
N PRO A 198 12.13 17.32 11.41
CA PRO A 198 13.25 17.95 10.75
C PRO A 198 12.93 19.40 10.38
N ASP A 199 13.95 20.23 10.19
CA ASP A 199 13.80 21.53 9.52
C ASP A 199 14.11 21.43 8.01
N PHE A 200 13.94 22.55 7.29
CA PHE A 200 14.30 22.65 5.88
C PHE A 200 15.72 22.18 5.62
N ASP A 201 16.72 22.66 6.38
CA ASP A 201 18.13 22.35 6.13
C ASP A 201 18.45 20.87 6.31
N ALA A 202 17.81 20.18 7.25
CA ALA A 202 17.90 18.73 7.41
C ALA A 202 17.31 18.00 6.20
N ALA A 203 16.08 18.35 5.81
CA ALA A 203 15.37 17.74 4.68
C ALA A 203 16.08 18.00 3.33
N GLU A 204 16.58 19.22 3.14
CA GLU A 204 17.38 19.66 2.02
C GLU A 204 18.67 18.85 1.90
N TYR A 205 19.38 18.71 3.02
CA TYR A 205 20.62 17.95 3.06
C TYR A 205 20.37 16.49 2.68
N VAL A 206 19.33 15.85 3.23
CA VAL A 206 18.93 14.48 2.87
C VAL A 206 18.65 14.36 1.37
N GLY A 207 17.83 15.25 0.81
CA GLY A 207 17.51 15.25 -0.63
C GLY A 207 18.71 15.47 -1.53
N SER A 208 19.64 16.35 -1.12
CA SER A 208 20.89 16.64 -1.84
C SER A 208 21.82 15.42 -1.95
N LYS A 209 21.68 14.44 -1.05
CA LYS A 209 22.44 13.18 -1.06
C LYS A 209 21.84 12.12 -1.99
N GLY A 210 20.74 12.44 -2.67
CA GLY A 210 20.05 11.51 -3.55
C GLY A 210 19.03 10.61 -2.83
N VAL A 211 18.79 10.81 -1.54
CA VAL A 211 17.71 10.13 -0.80
C VAL A 211 16.37 10.66 -1.33
N ARG A 212 15.40 9.76 -1.51
CA ARG A 212 14.09 10.09 -2.10
C ARG A 212 12.89 9.68 -1.25
N VAL A 213 13.13 9.06 -0.10
CA VAL A 213 12.10 8.71 0.87
C VAL A 213 12.58 9.05 2.27
N MET A 214 11.76 9.80 3.01
CA MET A 214 11.93 10.05 4.44
C MET A 214 10.72 9.51 5.19
N GLY A 215 10.96 8.95 6.37
CA GLY A 215 9.90 8.52 7.28
C GLY A 215 10.07 9.13 8.67
N ILE A 216 8.98 9.38 9.39
CA ILE A 216 9.02 9.90 10.75
C ILE A 216 7.98 9.23 11.65
N ASP A 217 8.31 9.02 12.92
CA ASP A 217 7.40 8.49 13.95
C ASP A 217 6.64 9.58 14.71
N SER A 218 6.15 10.55 13.95
CA SER A 218 5.39 11.69 14.43
C SER A 218 4.23 11.98 13.47
N PRO A 219 3.18 12.70 13.91
CA PRO A 219 2.03 12.99 13.04
C PRO A 219 2.37 13.82 11.82
N SER A 220 3.50 14.54 11.83
CA SER A 220 4.01 15.26 10.67
C SER A 220 5.54 15.31 10.60
N MET A 221 6.07 15.37 9.38
CA MET A 221 7.39 15.81 8.98
C MET A 221 7.56 17.32 9.16
N GLY A 222 6.43 18.06 9.18
CA GLY A 222 6.37 19.49 9.44
C GLY A 222 6.44 19.81 10.93
N ALA A 223 7.23 20.82 11.30
CA ALA A 223 7.35 21.27 12.69
C ALA A 223 6.39 22.42 13.03
N PHE A 224 5.95 22.50 14.28
CA PHE A 224 5.25 23.66 14.83
C PHE A 224 6.21 24.76 15.27
N GLY A 225 5.89 26.00 14.92
CA GLY A 225 6.65 27.17 15.33
C GLY A 225 6.60 28.29 14.30
N PRO A 226 7.25 29.44 14.61
CA PRO A 226 7.39 30.51 13.64
C PRO A 226 8.21 30.05 12.42
N PRO A 227 7.89 30.55 11.21
CA PRO A 227 8.66 30.23 10.02
C PRO A 227 10.12 30.66 10.19
N ARG A 228 11.06 29.85 9.69
CA ARG A 228 12.49 30.16 9.71
C ARG A 228 12.91 30.91 8.45
N TYR A 229 12.23 30.66 7.33
CA TYR A 229 12.48 31.36 6.07
C TYR A 229 11.32 32.31 5.77
N VAL A 230 11.61 33.61 5.77
CA VAL A 230 10.62 34.65 5.50
C VAL A 230 10.85 35.24 4.10
N ASN A 231 9.93 35.00 3.18
CA ASN A 231 9.88 35.74 1.92
C ASN A 231 9.19 37.10 2.14
N ARG A 232 9.74 38.18 1.58
CA ARG A 232 9.16 39.54 1.64
C ARG A 232 8.37 39.81 0.35
N GLY A 233 7.21 40.47 0.45
CA GLY A 233 6.37 40.88 -0.70
C GLY A 233 4.99 40.22 -0.71
N PRO A 234 4.17 40.36 -1.78
CA PRO A 234 2.83 39.75 -1.89
C PRO A 234 2.84 38.23 -1.69
N ASP A 235 3.96 37.57 -2.03
CA ASP A 235 4.20 36.14 -1.81
C ASP A 235 4.23 35.75 -0.32
N SER A 236 4.38 36.72 0.59
CA SER A 236 4.32 36.52 2.04
C SER A 236 2.89 36.33 2.57
N LEU A 237 1.86 36.45 1.73
CA LEU A 237 0.47 36.18 2.13
C LEU A 237 0.17 34.68 2.22
N PHE A 238 1.02 33.84 1.62
CA PHE A 238 0.94 32.38 1.63
C PHE A 238 2.13 31.76 2.38
N GLN A 239 2.54 32.37 3.51
CA GLN A 239 3.72 31.96 4.27
C GLN A 239 3.82 30.44 4.40
N ASN A 240 5.02 29.89 4.28
CA ASN A 240 5.31 28.53 4.70
C ASN A 240 5.35 28.56 6.24
N PRO A 241 4.30 28.16 6.98
CA PRO A 241 4.50 27.86 8.38
C PRO A 241 5.63 26.83 8.47
N LEU A 242 6.28 26.75 9.62
CA LEU A 242 7.35 25.78 9.85
C LEU A 242 6.92 24.33 9.50
N ALA A 243 5.61 24.06 9.50
CA ALA A 243 4.99 22.81 9.06
C ALA A 243 5.28 22.45 7.58
N ILE A 244 5.46 23.44 6.70
CA ILE A 244 5.67 23.23 5.26
C ILE A 244 7.15 23.20 4.89
N GLU A 245 8.01 23.87 5.65
CA GLU A 245 9.42 24.07 5.27
C GLU A 245 10.17 22.74 5.02
N SER A 246 10.00 21.76 5.91
CA SER A 246 10.65 20.45 5.80
C SER A 246 10.18 19.68 4.58
N HIS A 247 8.91 19.84 4.20
CA HIS A 247 8.34 19.32 2.95
C HIS A 247 9.06 19.90 1.73
N LEU A 248 9.17 21.22 1.66
CA LEU A 248 9.80 21.89 0.52
C LEU A 248 11.28 21.54 0.36
N GLY A 249 12.01 21.38 1.48
CA GLY A 249 13.43 21.02 1.46
C GLY A 249 13.71 19.72 0.71
N HIS A 250 12.82 18.73 0.83
CA HIS A 250 12.95 17.42 0.20
C HIS A 250 12.17 17.30 -1.12
N PHE A 251 10.95 17.82 -1.18
CA PHE A 251 10.06 17.74 -2.36
C PHE A 251 10.61 18.43 -3.59
N LYS A 252 11.49 19.43 -3.44
CA LYS A 252 12.20 20.03 -4.59
C LYS A 252 13.06 19.02 -5.37
N TYR A 253 13.35 17.85 -4.77
CA TYR A 253 14.06 16.73 -5.40
C TYR A 253 13.14 15.63 -5.94
N GLY A 254 11.82 15.83 -5.93
CA GLY A 254 10.83 14.83 -6.35
C GLY A 254 10.69 13.68 -5.36
N ALA A 255 11.06 13.92 -4.10
CA ALA A 255 11.05 12.93 -3.05
C ALA A 255 9.67 12.78 -2.38
N VAL A 256 9.50 11.75 -1.56
CA VAL A 256 8.26 11.42 -0.84
C VAL A 256 8.50 11.27 0.65
N HIS A 257 7.44 11.47 1.44
CA HIS A 257 7.46 11.31 2.89
C HIS A 257 6.51 10.22 3.36
N THR A 258 6.77 9.74 4.57
CA THR A 258 5.86 8.92 5.35
C THR A 258 5.81 9.44 6.78
N GLU A 259 4.60 9.66 7.28
CA GLU A 259 4.36 10.19 8.62
C GLU A 259 3.59 9.15 9.45
N GLY A 260 3.57 9.30 10.77
CA GLY A 260 2.84 8.40 11.68
C GLY A 260 3.42 6.98 11.81
N LEU A 261 4.75 6.82 11.71
CA LEU A 261 5.40 5.53 11.92
C LEU A 261 5.43 5.12 13.41
N MET A 262 5.44 3.82 13.68
CA MET A 262 5.65 3.24 15.01
C MET A 262 6.77 2.19 15.01
N ALA A 263 7.17 1.72 16.19
CA ALA A 263 8.08 0.59 16.37
C ALA A 263 9.48 0.75 15.72
N LEU A 264 9.94 1.99 15.53
CA LEU A 264 11.27 2.28 14.96
C LEU A 264 12.42 1.86 15.89
N ASP A 265 12.15 1.54 17.15
CA ASP A 265 13.09 0.93 18.09
C ASP A 265 13.56 -0.46 17.62
N ARG A 266 12.68 -1.17 16.89
CA ARG A 266 12.93 -2.52 16.35
C ARG A 266 13.60 -2.53 14.97
N VAL A 267 13.83 -1.37 14.37
CA VAL A 267 14.40 -1.25 13.02
C VAL A 267 15.88 -0.85 13.09
N PRO A 268 16.83 -1.77 12.81
CA PRO A 268 18.24 -1.42 12.70
C PRO A 268 18.57 -0.77 11.35
N ASN A 269 19.68 -0.02 11.30
CA ASN A 269 20.25 0.44 10.03
C ASN A 269 20.59 -0.74 9.11
N GLY A 270 20.42 -0.54 7.80
CA GLY A 270 20.59 -1.61 6.80
C GLY A 270 19.36 -2.49 6.57
N SER A 271 18.28 -2.29 7.32
CA SER A 271 16.96 -2.88 6.99
C SER A 271 16.44 -2.35 5.66
N LEU A 272 15.53 -3.08 5.01
CA LEU A 272 14.77 -2.58 3.86
C LEU A 272 13.46 -1.99 4.36
N TYR A 273 13.28 -0.68 4.21
CA TYR A 273 12.02 0.01 4.44
C TYR A 273 11.14 -0.04 3.20
N ILE A 274 9.84 -0.23 3.41
CA ILE A 274 8.80 -0.28 2.38
C ILE A 274 7.58 0.46 2.93
N THR A 275 7.04 1.40 2.16
CA THR A 275 5.74 2.02 2.45
C THR A 275 4.89 1.95 1.19
N LEU A 276 3.64 1.54 1.31
CA LEU A 276 2.73 1.42 0.16
C LEU A 276 1.40 2.06 0.52
N THR A 277 0.84 2.79 -0.44
CA THR A 277 -0.46 3.47 -0.35
C THR A 277 -1.39 2.96 -1.45
N PRO A 278 -2.72 2.96 -1.26
CA PRO A 278 -3.64 2.71 -2.35
C PRO A 278 -3.42 3.71 -3.50
N LYS A 279 -3.58 3.22 -4.74
CA LYS A 279 -3.19 3.96 -5.94
C LYS A 279 -4.27 4.95 -6.40
N HIS A 280 -4.59 5.91 -5.53
CA HIS A 280 -5.57 6.97 -5.78
C HIS A 280 -5.14 7.90 -6.92
N LYS A 281 -5.92 7.95 -8.00
CA LYS A 281 -5.59 8.73 -9.21
C LYS A 281 -5.47 10.23 -8.89
N GLY A 282 -4.27 10.79 -9.07
CA GLY A 282 -4.03 12.22 -8.94
C GLY A 282 -3.99 12.73 -7.49
N SER A 283 -3.89 11.83 -6.52
CA SER A 283 -3.84 12.17 -5.10
C SER A 283 -2.47 12.69 -4.66
N PRO A 284 -2.42 13.78 -3.87
CA PRO A 284 -1.18 14.35 -3.34
C PRO A 284 -0.63 13.58 -2.14
N THR A 285 -1.50 12.88 -1.41
CA THR A 285 -1.21 12.12 -0.19
C THR A 285 -2.04 10.84 -0.19
N GLY A 286 -1.87 9.98 0.81
CA GLY A 286 -2.70 8.80 1.01
C GLY A 286 -2.37 8.03 2.27
N GLU A 287 -3.35 7.32 2.80
CA GLU A 287 -3.15 6.33 3.85
C GLU A 287 -2.19 5.24 3.39
N SER A 288 -1.40 4.68 4.29
CA SER A 288 -0.34 3.74 3.91
C SER A 288 -0.16 2.61 4.92
N ARG A 289 0.48 1.54 4.48
CA ARG A 289 1.06 0.51 5.34
C ARG A 289 2.56 0.50 5.16
N SER A 290 3.27 0.77 6.26
CA SER A 290 4.73 0.82 6.30
C SER A 290 5.30 -0.37 7.05
N VAL A 291 6.36 -0.98 6.50
CA VAL A 291 7.05 -2.13 7.07
C VAL A 291 8.57 -2.01 6.91
N ALA A 292 9.30 -2.75 7.72
CA ALA A 292 10.73 -2.96 7.54
C ALA A 292 11.08 -4.45 7.54
N ILE A 293 11.81 -4.91 6.51
CA ILE A 293 12.47 -6.21 6.53
C ILE A 293 13.80 -6.05 7.26
N THR A 294 13.87 -6.62 8.48
CA THR A 294 14.99 -6.48 9.41
C THR A 294 16.00 -7.62 9.32
N ASP A 295 15.68 -8.70 8.62
CA ASP A 295 16.70 -9.67 8.18
C ASP A 295 17.63 -8.99 7.17
N THR A 296 18.78 -8.54 7.64
CA THR A 296 19.74 -7.77 6.85
C THR A 296 20.31 -8.55 5.66
N LYS A 297 20.30 -9.89 5.67
CA LYS A 297 20.74 -10.70 4.52
C LYS A 297 19.71 -10.63 3.40
N VAL A 298 18.44 -10.85 3.74
CA VAL A 298 17.32 -10.73 2.79
C VAL A 298 17.21 -9.29 2.29
N ALA A 299 17.23 -8.32 3.21
CA ALA A 299 17.19 -6.90 2.89
C ALA A 299 18.32 -6.49 1.92
N ALA A 300 19.57 -6.89 2.17
CA ALA A 300 20.69 -6.57 1.28
C ALA A 300 20.51 -7.13 -0.15
N ALA A 301 19.90 -8.30 -0.29
CA ALA A 301 19.61 -8.88 -1.60
C ALA A 301 18.49 -8.10 -2.33
N LEU A 302 17.40 -7.78 -1.63
CA LEU A 302 16.28 -7.01 -2.17
C LEU A 302 16.68 -5.56 -2.52
N LEU A 303 17.51 -4.92 -1.69
CA LEU A 303 18.01 -3.57 -1.93
C LEU A 303 18.82 -3.45 -3.22
N LYS A 304 19.50 -4.52 -3.67
CA LYS A 304 20.12 -4.54 -5.00
C LYS A 304 19.09 -4.47 -6.12
N ALA A 305 17.92 -5.11 -5.96
CA ALA A 305 16.82 -5.00 -6.92
C ALA A 305 16.18 -3.61 -6.88
N VAL A 306 15.93 -3.06 -5.69
CA VAL A 306 15.38 -1.70 -5.50
C VAL A 306 16.28 -0.66 -6.15
N ARG A 307 17.59 -0.66 -5.85
CA ARG A 307 18.58 0.27 -6.44
C ARG A 307 18.75 0.11 -7.96
N ALA A 308 18.39 -1.07 -8.49
CA ALA A 308 18.37 -1.34 -9.93
C ALA A 308 16.97 -1.09 -10.57
N HIS A 309 16.03 -0.52 -9.81
CA HIS A 309 14.65 -0.24 -10.21
C HIS A 309 13.89 -1.49 -10.71
N ARG A 310 14.24 -2.68 -10.20
CA ARG A 310 13.59 -3.96 -10.51
C ARG A 310 12.46 -4.23 -9.52
N VAL A 311 11.49 -3.32 -9.49
CA VAL A 311 10.30 -3.39 -8.64
C VAL A 311 9.09 -3.13 -9.53
N VAL A 312 8.03 -3.92 -9.35
CA VAL A 312 6.78 -3.81 -10.12
C VAL A 312 5.65 -3.57 -9.13
N ASP A 313 4.79 -2.61 -9.45
CA ASP A 313 3.54 -2.36 -8.77
C ASP A 313 2.44 -3.21 -9.42
N LEU A 314 1.77 -4.02 -8.61
CA LEU A 314 0.72 -4.95 -9.06
C LEU A 314 -0.69 -4.37 -8.84
N SER A 315 -0.80 -3.15 -8.33
CA SER A 315 -2.09 -2.54 -7.99
C SER A 315 -2.79 -1.90 -9.19
N VAL A 316 -4.12 -1.98 -9.19
CA VAL A 316 -4.96 -1.24 -10.14
C VAL A 316 -5.11 0.22 -9.71
N LEU A 317 -5.27 1.12 -10.69
CA LEU A 317 -5.51 2.54 -10.43
C LEU A 317 -6.92 2.75 -9.84
N LEU A 318 -7.01 3.44 -8.70
CA LEU A 318 -8.28 3.82 -8.10
C LEU A 318 -8.75 5.15 -8.67
N ALA A 319 -9.89 5.15 -9.36
CA ALA A 319 -10.58 6.34 -9.81
C ALA A 319 -12.09 6.10 -9.88
N GLN A 320 -12.89 7.16 -9.78
CA GLN A 320 -14.36 7.06 -9.73
C GLN A 320 -14.97 6.45 -10.99
N GLU A 321 -14.27 6.61 -12.11
CA GLU A 321 -14.59 6.11 -13.43
C GLU A 321 -14.04 4.71 -13.70
N MET A 322 -13.38 4.05 -12.75
CA MET A 322 -12.82 2.69 -12.94
C MET A 322 -13.69 1.62 -12.26
N PRO A 323 -13.70 0.37 -12.77
CA PRO A 323 -14.43 -0.76 -12.18
C PRO A 323 -13.70 -1.32 -10.95
N VAL A 324 -13.54 -0.46 -9.94
CA VAL A 324 -12.76 -0.76 -8.72
C VAL A 324 -13.65 -1.04 -7.50
N TRP A 325 -14.94 -1.26 -7.69
CA TRP A 325 -15.89 -1.56 -6.61
C TRP A 325 -16.83 -2.66 -7.08
N TRP A 326 -17.41 -3.42 -6.14
CA TRP A 326 -18.22 -4.58 -6.47
C TRP A 326 -19.62 -4.21 -6.98
N PRO A 327 -19.97 -4.47 -8.25
CA PRO A 327 -21.27 -4.07 -8.80
C PRO A 327 -22.41 -5.01 -8.38
N GLY A 328 -22.08 -6.17 -7.80
CA GLY A 328 -23.06 -7.22 -7.51
C GLY A 328 -23.61 -7.89 -8.77
N ALA A 329 -24.24 -9.05 -8.59
CA ALA A 329 -24.97 -9.71 -9.68
C ALA A 329 -26.40 -9.13 -9.78
N GLY A 330 -26.83 -8.73 -10.97
CA GLY A 330 -28.15 -8.16 -11.21
C GLY A 330 -28.32 -6.72 -10.72
N VAL A 331 -29.57 -6.25 -10.67
CA VAL A 331 -29.89 -4.85 -10.34
C VAL A 331 -29.92 -4.64 -8.83
N ALA A 332 -29.28 -3.55 -8.37
CA ALA A 332 -29.29 -3.08 -6.99
C ALA A 332 -28.60 -3.99 -5.94
N ASN A 333 -27.68 -4.86 -6.37
CA ASN A 333 -26.85 -5.68 -5.48
C ASN A 333 -25.42 -5.12 -5.31
N TYR A 334 -25.19 -3.88 -5.71
CA TYR A 334 -23.87 -3.25 -5.65
C TYR A 334 -23.47 -2.85 -4.22
N VAL A 335 -22.17 -2.87 -3.96
CA VAL A 335 -21.57 -2.28 -2.76
C VAL A 335 -21.29 -0.79 -2.96
N TYR A 336 -20.81 -0.12 -1.92
CA TYR A 336 -20.47 1.30 -1.98
C TYR A 336 -19.42 1.58 -3.06
N PRO A 337 -19.69 2.49 -4.01
CA PRO A 337 -18.74 2.81 -5.06
C PRO A 337 -17.63 3.72 -4.53
N TYR A 338 -16.42 3.56 -5.06
CA TYR A 338 -15.30 4.44 -4.72
C TYR A 338 -15.60 5.91 -5.07
N ARG A 339 -15.31 6.82 -4.15
CA ARG A 339 -15.50 8.28 -4.33
C ARG A 339 -14.31 9.05 -3.77
N VAL A 340 -13.97 10.13 -4.47
CA VAL A 340 -13.00 11.13 -4.01
C VAL A 340 -13.77 12.41 -3.66
N PHE A 341 -13.45 12.99 -2.52
CA PHE A 341 -13.93 14.31 -2.11
C PHE A 341 -12.74 15.26 -2.06
N TYR A 342 -12.74 16.28 -2.90
CA TYR A 342 -11.69 17.29 -2.93
C TYR A 342 -11.91 18.27 -1.76
N ILE A 343 -11.06 18.19 -0.73
CA ILE A 343 -11.24 18.94 0.51
C ILE A 343 -10.48 20.26 0.50
N ASN A 344 -9.19 20.22 0.19
CA ASN A 344 -8.36 21.42 0.14
C ASN A 344 -7.48 21.47 -1.11
N THR A 345 -7.18 22.69 -1.54
CA THR A 345 -6.21 22.98 -2.59
C THR A 345 -5.27 24.09 -2.09
N TYR A 346 -4.23 24.41 -2.85
CA TYR A 346 -3.22 25.41 -2.48
C TYR A 346 -3.77 26.81 -2.18
N THR A 347 -4.99 27.13 -2.64
CA THR A 347 -5.67 28.41 -2.37
C THR A 347 -6.93 28.21 -1.52
N GLY A 348 -7.11 27.02 -0.95
CA GLY A 348 -8.23 26.68 -0.09
C GLY A 348 -8.07 27.25 1.32
N TRP A 349 -9.13 27.13 2.10
CA TRP A 349 -9.24 27.79 3.40
C TRP A 349 -8.43 27.11 4.51
N MET A 350 -8.03 25.83 4.34
CA MET A 350 -7.28 25.07 5.35
C MET A 350 -5.78 25.37 5.31
N GLY A 351 -5.26 25.92 4.20
CA GLY A 351 -3.86 26.27 4.04
C GLY A 351 -3.34 25.99 2.63
N PRO A 352 -2.07 26.32 2.34
CA PRO A 352 -1.49 26.24 1.00
C PRO A 352 -1.02 24.82 0.64
N TYR A 353 -1.89 23.83 0.84
CA TYR A 353 -1.61 22.42 0.59
C TYR A 353 -2.80 21.73 -0.06
N LYS A 354 -2.58 20.59 -0.70
CA LYS A 354 -3.62 19.79 -1.34
C LYS A 354 -3.84 18.50 -0.53
N VAL A 355 -5.10 18.17 -0.26
CA VAL A 355 -5.52 16.91 0.38
C VAL A 355 -6.95 16.58 -0.07
N ASN A 356 -7.25 15.28 -0.16
CA ASN A 356 -8.58 14.77 -0.47
C ASN A 356 -9.03 13.76 0.60
N ASN A 357 -10.33 13.45 0.56
CA ASN A 357 -10.89 12.31 1.28
C ASN A 357 -11.37 11.26 0.30
N HIS A 358 -11.43 10.03 0.79
CA HIS A 358 -11.86 8.88 0.02
C HIS A 358 -12.98 8.15 0.75
N LEU A 359 -13.99 7.74 0.00
CA LEU A 359 -14.94 6.72 0.43
C LEU A 359 -14.62 5.43 -0.30
N ILE A 360 -14.32 4.40 0.49
CA ILE A 360 -13.70 3.15 0.06
C ILE A 360 -14.45 1.98 0.71
N ASP A 361 -14.99 1.05 -0.09
CA ASP A 361 -15.40 -0.26 0.43
C ASP A 361 -14.17 -1.13 0.69
N ALA A 362 -14.20 -2.00 1.71
CA ALA A 362 -13.08 -2.91 2.02
C ALA A 362 -12.55 -3.72 0.81
N HIS A 363 -13.37 -3.93 -0.24
CA HIS A 363 -13.01 -4.62 -1.48
C HIS A 363 -12.76 -3.68 -2.67
N THR A 364 -12.38 -2.43 -2.39
CA THR A 364 -12.08 -1.45 -3.45
C THR A 364 -10.71 -1.72 -4.09
N GLY A 365 -10.68 -1.90 -5.42
CA GLY A 365 -9.48 -2.13 -6.21
C GLY A 365 -8.67 -3.35 -5.75
N THR A 366 -7.35 -3.19 -5.65
CA THR A 366 -6.48 -4.24 -5.10
C THR A 366 -6.62 -4.29 -3.59
N HIS A 367 -7.27 -5.33 -3.08
CA HIS A 367 -7.63 -5.48 -1.67
C HIS A 367 -7.16 -6.83 -1.10
N MET A 368 -7.37 -7.01 0.20
CA MET A 368 -7.09 -8.26 0.92
C MET A 368 -8.36 -8.77 1.58
N ASP A 369 -8.63 -10.05 1.40
CA ASP A 369 -9.67 -10.76 2.14
C ASP A 369 -9.06 -11.49 3.34
N PRO A 370 -9.19 -10.95 4.58
CA PRO A 370 -8.72 -11.66 5.76
C PRO A 370 -9.62 -12.86 6.07
N PRO A 371 -9.22 -13.82 6.92
CA PRO A 371 -10.09 -14.91 7.34
C PRO A 371 -11.44 -14.44 7.90
N ALA A 372 -11.47 -13.29 8.57
CA ALA A 372 -12.69 -12.65 9.05
C ALA A 372 -13.49 -11.91 7.95
N HIS A 373 -13.29 -12.18 6.67
CA HIS A 373 -14.24 -11.78 5.64
C HIS A 373 -15.39 -12.80 5.54
N PHE A 374 -15.06 -14.10 5.52
CA PHE A 374 -16.06 -15.21 5.48
C PHE A 374 -16.14 -16.02 6.78
N GLY A 375 -15.19 -15.88 7.70
CA GLY A 375 -15.19 -16.54 8.99
C GLY A 375 -15.80 -15.66 10.07
N PRO A 376 -16.98 -15.98 10.63
CA PRO A 376 -17.60 -15.16 11.66
C PRO A 376 -16.82 -15.21 12.98
N PRO A 377 -17.00 -14.22 13.89
CA PRO A 377 -16.28 -14.17 15.15
C PRO A 377 -16.68 -15.30 16.11
N THR A 378 -15.86 -15.50 17.14
CA THR A 378 -16.16 -16.50 18.19
C THR A 378 -17.52 -16.20 18.86
N GLY A 379 -18.36 -17.23 19.01
CA GLY A 379 -19.70 -17.08 19.61
C GLY A 379 -20.82 -16.71 18.62
N PHE A 380 -20.52 -16.59 17.33
CA PHE A 380 -21.53 -16.37 16.30
C PHE A 380 -22.55 -17.52 16.22
N ASP A 381 -23.83 -17.17 16.13
CA ASP A 381 -24.91 -18.14 15.93
C ASP A 381 -25.12 -18.42 14.44
N PHE A 382 -24.59 -19.55 13.97
CA PHE A 382 -24.80 -20.03 12.59
C PHE A 382 -26.28 -20.28 12.24
N ASN A 383 -27.17 -20.40 13.24
CA ASN A 383 -28.61 -20.50 12.98
C ASN A 383 -29.24 -19.17 12.57
N SER A 384 -28.55 -18.05 12.76
CA SER A 384 -29.00 -16.73 12.30
C SER A 384 -28.95 -16.57 10.77
N TYR A 385 -28.23 -17.43 10.06
CA TYR A 385 -28.17 -17.41 8.61
C TYR A 385 -29.54 -17.61 7.95
N ASN A 386 -29.76 -16.91 6.85
CA ASN A 386 -30.92 -17.12 6.00
C ASN A 386 -30.94 -18.53 5.37
N PRO A 387 -32.08 -19.02 4.86
CA PRO A 387 -32.20 -20.38 4.33
C PRO A 387 -31.23 -20.71 3.19
N TRP A 388 -30.95 -19.75 2.31
CA TRP A 388 -30.02 -19.94 1.19
C TRP A 388 -28.59 -20.15 1.71
N THR A 389 -28.13 -19.26 2.59
CA THR A 389 -26.80 -19.33 3.21
C THR A 389 -26.62 -20.63 3.99
N LYS A 390 -27.63 -21.08 4.73
CA LYS A 390 -27.62 -22.40 5.40
C LYS A 390 -27.45 -23.54 4.42
N GLY A 391 -28.17 -23.51 3.30
CA GLY A 391 -28.05 -24.51 2.24
C GLY A 391 -26.64 -24.55 1.61
N VAL A 392 -26.05 -23.39 1.36
CA VAL A 392 -24.66 -23.28 0.86
C VAL A 392 -23.66 -23.80 1.91
N GLN A 393 -23.80 -23.38 3.17
CA GLN A 393 -22.98 -23.84 4.28
C GLN A 393 -23.02 -25.36 4.41
N GLN A 394 -24.21 -25.97 4.42
CA GLN A 394 -24.36 -27.43 4.55
C GLN A 394 -23.66 -28.19 3.43
N LYS A 395 -23.77 -27.70 2.18
CA LYS A 395 -23.06 -28.31 1.03
C LYS A 395 -21.55 -28.17 1.17
N TYR A 396 -21.06 -27.01 1.59
CA TYR A 396 -19.65 -26.77 1.84
C TYR A 396 -19.12 -27.69 2.95
N GLU A 397 -19.78 -27.72 4.11
CA GLU A 397 -19.34 -28.46 5.28
C GLU A 397 -19.41 -29.98 5.08
N ALA A 398 -20.36 -30.47 4.28
CA ALA A 398 -20.42 -31.87 3.89
C ALA A 398 -19.19 -32.32 3.09
N LYS A 399 -18.53 -31.40 2.36
CA LYS A 399 -17.37 -31.71 1.51
C LYS A 399 -16.04 -31.36 2.18
N TYR A 400 -15.95 -30.22 2.88
CA TYR A 400 -14.68 -29.67 3.37
C TYR A 400 -14.59 -29.56 4.90
N GLY A 401 -15.65 -29.95 5.62
CA GLY A 401 -15.74 -29.82 7.07
C GLY A 401 -16.24 -28.46 7.52
N LYS A 402 -16.45 -28.33 8.84
CA LYS A 402 -17.11 -27.16 9.45
C LYS A 402 -16.34 -25.86 9.22
N ILE A 403 -17.08 -24.79 8.95
CA ILE A 403 -16.52 -23.43 8.95
C ILE A 403 -16.06 -23.11 10.38
N LYS A 404 -14.86 -22.53 10.50
CA LYS A 404 -14.30 -22.13 11.79
C LYS A 404 -14.60 -20.66 12.03
N THR A 405 -14.82 -20.30 13.30
CA THR A 405 -14.86 -18.90 13.71
C THR A 405 -13.45 -18.33 13.74
N THR A 406 -13.32 -17.03 13.52
CA THR A 406 -12.04 -16.32 13.56
C THR A 406 -12.25 -14.85 13.90
N ASP A 407 -11.32 -14.29 14.65
CA ASP A 407 -11.28 -12.86 14.95
C ASP A 407 -10.15 -12.15 14.17
N MET A 408 -9.60 -12.80 13.15
CA MET A 408 -8.50 -12.31 12.31
C MET A 408 -9.03 -11.41 11.19
N THR A 409 -9.31 -10.16 11.57
CA THR A 409 -9.59 -9.02 10.69
C THR A 409 -8.31 -8.54 10.00
N SER A 410 -8.42 -7.65 9.00
CA SER A 410 -7.31 -7.26 8.11
C SER A 410 -6.11 -6.69 8.86
N GLU A 411 -6.32 -5.92 9.92
CA GLU A 411 -5.27 -5.36 10.76
C GLU A 411 -4.51 -6.40 11.59
N LYS A 412 -5.11 -7.58 11.81
CA LYS A 412 -4.52 -8.69 12.59
C LYS A 412 -3.81 -9.73 11.72
N VAL A 413 -3.92 -9.65 10.40
CA VAL A 413 -3.17 -10.55 9.50
C VAL A 413 -1.67 -10.28 9.70
N PRO A 414 -0.86 -11.28 10.07
CA PRO A 414 0.58 -11.07 10.22
C PRO A 414 1.19 -10.62 8.90
N VAL A 415 1.82 -9.45 8.89
CA VAL A 415 2.33 -8.85 7.64
C VAL A 415 3.36 -9.73 6.91
N GLY A 416 4.12 -10.54 7.65
CA GLY A 416 5.04 -11.53 7.09
C GLY A 416 4.36 -12.64 6.28
N TRP A 417 3.05 -12.84 6.40
CA TRP A 417 2.29 -13.77 5.54
C TRP A 417 2.15 -13.26 4.11
N CYS A 418 2.24 -11.94 3.92
CA CYS A 418 2.13 -11.26 2.63
C CYS A 418 3.48 -10.91 2.01
N ILE A 419 4.59 -11.34 2.63
CA ILE A 419 5.95 -11.05 2.18
C ILE A 419 6.69 -12.38 1.99
N GLY A 420 7.11 -12.66 0.77
CA GLY A 420 7.87 -13.86 0.47
C GLY A 420 8.21 -13.96 -1.01
N PRO A 421 9.00 -14.99 -1.41
CA PRO A 421 9.23 -15.28 -2.82
C PRO A 421 7.90 -15.50 -3.54
N ALA A 422 7.68 -14.78 -4.63
CA ALA A 422 6.48 -14.90 -5.44
C ALA A 422 6.55 -16.15 -6.34
N ARG A 423 5.48 -16.95 -6.31
CA ARG A 423 5.24 -18.12 -7.16
C ARG A 423 4.11 -17.77 -8.11
N VAL A 424 4.47 -17.20 -9.26
CA VAL A 424 3.50 -16.77 -10.28
C VAL A 424 3.05 -17.98 -11.11
N VAL A 425 1.89 -18.53 -10.78
CA VAL A 425 1.27 -19.67 -11.47
C VAL A 425 0.50 -19.13 -12.66
N ASP A 426 1.00 -19.39 -13.87
CA ASP A 426 0.32 -18.98 -15.10
C ASP A 426 -0.88 -19.89 -15.36
N VAL A 427 -2.07 -19.29 -15.38
CA VAL A 427 -3.37 -19.97 -15.60
C VAL A 427 -4.08 -19.43 -16.83
N THR A 428 -3.37 -18.71 -17.71
CA THR A 428 -3.93 -18.13 -18.93
C THR A 428 -4.62 -19.16 -19.83
N ALA A 429 -4.15 -20.43 -19.81
CA ALA A 429 -4.77 -21.53 -20.53
C ALA A 429 -6.19 -21.90 -20.05
N ARG A 430 -6.65 -21.36 -18.91
CA ARG A 430 -8.02 -21.52 -18.41
C ARG A 430 -9.00 -20.50 -19.02
N VAL A 431 -8.51 -19.39 -19.57
CA VAL A 431 -9.37 -18.40 -20.22
C VAL A 431 -10.01 -19.00 -21.48
N GLY A 432 -11.30 -18.79 -21.67
CA GLY A 432 -12.11 -19.28 -22.78
C GLY A 432 -12.55 -20.74 -22.64
N THR A 433 -12.49 -21.33 -21.45
CA THR A 433 -12.76 -22.78 -21.25
C THR A 433 -14.17 -23.10 -20.78
N THR A 434 -14.97 -22.09 -20.43
CA THR A 434 -16.37 -22.29 -20.03
C THR A 434 -17.31 -22.34 -21.23
N ASP A 435 -18.42 -23.07 -21.11
CA ASP A 435 -19.52 -23.03 -22.09
C ASP A 435 -20.35 -21.75 -21.83
N PRO A 436 -20.66 -20.90 -22.82
CA PRO A 436 -21.54 -19.75 -22.63
C PRO A 436 -22.89 -20.06 -21.98
N LYS A 437 -23.40 -21.28 -22.12
CA LYS A 437 -24.65 -21.73 -21.45
C LYS A 437 -24.50 -21.95 -19.95
N SER A 438 -23.26 -22.03 -19.47
CA SER A 438 -22.91 -22.24 -18.06
C SER A 438 -22.61 -20.93 -17.33
N TRP A 439 -22.50 -19.81 -18.04
CA TRP A 439 -22.31 -18.49 -17.45
C TRP A 439 -23.45 -18.16 -16.46
N PRO A 440 -23.14 -17.56 -15.30
CA PRO A 440 -21.89 -16.88 -14.91
C PRO A 440 -20.76 -17.78 -14.36
N ALA A 441 -20.79 -19.11 -14.58
CA ALA A 441 -19.67 -19.96 -14.20
C ALA A 441 -18.35 -19.48 -14.83
N SER A 442 -17.28 -19.53 -14.04
CA SER A 442 -15.95 -19.10 -14.47
C SER A 442 -14.98 -20.28 -14.57
N PRO A 443 -13.83 -20.10 -15.26
CA PRO A 443 -12.82 -21.15 -15.36
C PRO A 443 -12.26 -21.55 -13.99
N ALA A 444 -12.25 -22.85 -13.72
CA ALA A 444 -11.68 -23.37 -12.47
C ALA A 444 -10.16 -23.53 -12.59
N ILE A 445 -9.41 -22.85 -11.72
CA ILE A 445 -7.99 -23.12 -11.49
C ILE A 445 -7.88 -24.34 -10.57
N ARG A 446 -7.24 -25.38 -11.06
CA ARG A 446 -7.20 -26.71 -10.44
C ARG A 446 -5.83 -27.02 -9.84
N VAL A 447 -5.78 -28.07 -9.02
CA VAL A 447 -4.54 -28.60 -8.43
C VAL A 447 -3.50 -28.91 -9.51
N GLU A 448 -3.93 -29.38 -10.68
CA GLU A 448 -3.02 -29.71 -11.79
C GLU A 448 -2.28 -28.48 -12.32
N ASP A 449 -2.87 -27.28 -12.26
CA ASP A 449 -2.24 -26.04 -12.69
C ASP A 449 -1.06 -25.68 -11.78
N VAL A 450 -1.26 -25.84 -10.47
CA VAL A 450 -0.22 -25.64 -9.46
C VAL A 450 0.88 -26.70 -9.59
N GLN A 451 0.51 -27.97 -9.81
CA GLN A 451 1.46 -29.05 -10.04
C GLN A 451 2.32 -28.85 -11.28
N ALA A 452 1.73 -28.33 -12.36
CA ALA A 452 2.46 -28.00 -13.59
C ALA A 452 3.51 -26.90 -13.31
N HIS A 453 3.15 -25.88 -12.53
CA HIS A 453 4.09 -24.86 -12.06
C HIS A 453 5.20 -25.46 -11.20
N GLU A 454 4.87 -26.33 -10.24
CA GLU A 454 5.86 -26.99 -9.38
C GLU A 454 6.83 -27.87 -10.17
N LYS A 455 6.35 -28.56 -11.22
CA LYS A 455 7.20 -29.35 -12.12
C LYS A 455 8.21 -28.48 -12.87
N ALA A 456 7.83 -27.27 -13.26
CA ALA A 456 8.69 -26.36 -14.01
C ALA A 456 9.66 -25.58 -13.13
N PHE A 457 9.23 -25.16 -11.93
CA PHE A 457 9.94 -24.18 -11.10
C PHE A 457 10.30 -24.70 -9.69
N GLY A 458 10.15 -26.00 -9.45
CA GLY A 458 10.35 -26.66 -8.15
C GLY A 458 9.13 -26.56 -7.22
N PRO A 459 9.10 -27.32 -6.12
CA PRO A 459 7.96 -27.34 -5.20
C PRO A 459 7.73 -25.98 -4.52
N ILE A 460 6.47 -25.63 -4.31
CA ILE A 460 6.05 -24.48 -3.51
C ILE A 460 6.28 -24.81 -2.02
N LYS A 461 6.72 -23.81 -1.25
CA LYS A 461 7.15 -23.97 0.15
C LYS A 461 6.45 -22.99 1.08
N ALA A 462 6.52 -23.29 2.38
CA ALA A 462 6.02 -22.42 3.43
C ALA A 462 6.72 -21.05 3.38
N GLY A 463 5.94 -19.98 3.55
CA GLY A 463 6.44 -18.60 3.50
C GLY A 463 6.62 -18.02 2.09
N GLU A 464 6.28 -18.77 1.03
CA GLU A 464 6.12 -18.21 -0.31
C GLU A 464 4.72 -17.62 -0.50
N VAL A 465 4.57 -16.73 -1.50
CA VAL A 465 3.29 -16.13 -1.92
C VAL A 465 2.92 -16.68 -3.29
N VAL A 466 1.72 -17.26 -3.44
CA VAL A 466 1.26 -17.78 -4.74
C VAL A 466 0.41 -16.74 -5.43
N ILE A 467 0.70 -16.44 -6.70
CA ILE A 467 -0.07 -15.45 -7.49
C ILE A 467 -0.56 -16.15 -8.75
N PHE A 468 -1.87 -16.18 -8.95
CA PHE A 468 -2.47 -16.68 -10.18
C PHE A 468 -2.49 -15.58 -11.23
N LYS A 469 -1.91 -15.86 -12.39
CA LYS A 469 -1.86 -14.94 -13.53
C LYS A 469 -2.77 -15.46 -14.64
N SER A 470 -3.90 -14.79 -14.85
CA SER A 470 -4.88 -15.11 -15.90
C SER A 470 -4.86 -14.13 -17.07
N GLY A 471 -4.38 -12.90 -16.85
CA GLY A 471 -4.49 -11.78 -17.77
C GLY A 471 -5.87 -11.09 -17.77
N HIS A 472 -6.77 -11.42 -16.83
CA HIS A 472 -8.15 -10.91 -16.83
C HIS A 472 -8.22 -9.39 -16.68
N THR A 473 -7.63 -8.84 -15.61
CA THR A 473 -7.59 -7.39 -15.40
C THR A 473 -6.85 -6.67 -16.54
N ASP A 474 -5.74 -7.22 -17.06
CA ASP A 474 -5.04 -6.64 -18.21
C ASP A 474 -5.93 -6.51 -19.46
N ALA A 475 -6.80 -7.49 -19.70
CA ALA A 475 -7.67 -7.52 -20.87
C ALA A 475 -8.94 -6.66 -20.72
N HIS A 476 -9.44 -6.49 -19.49
CA HIS A 476 -10.79 -5.98 -19.26
C HIS A 476 -10.87 -4.69 -18.42
N PHE A 477 -9.83 -4.36 -17.63
CA PHE A 477 -9.84 -3.19 -16.76
C PHE A 477 -9.69 -1.89 -17.55
N ARG A 478 -10.78 -1.12 -17.63
CA ARG A 478 -10.86 0.14 -18.40
C ARG A 478 -11.90 1.06 -17.79
N GLU A 479 -11.84 2.34 -18.17
CA GLU A 479 -12.83 3.33 -17.73
C GLU A 479 -14.27 2.89 -18.07
N LEU A 480 -15.16 3.04 -17.09
CA LEU A 480 -16.58 2.79 -17.18
C LEU A 480 -17.21 3.77 -18.16
N GLN A 481 -17.94 3.24 -19.13
CA GLN A 481 -18.66 4.06 -20.12
C GLN A 481 -20.16 3.98 -19.87
N ARG A 482 -20.83 5.13 -19.87
CA ARG A 482 -22.28 5.19 -19.65
C ARG A 482 -23.02 4.32 -20.67
N GLY A 483 -23.84 3.41 -20.17
CA GLY A 483 -24.64 2.50 -21.00
C GLY A 483 -23.86 1.32 -21.59
N VAL A 484 -22.59 1.18 -21.25
CA VAL A 484 -21.76 0.02 -21.59
C VAL A 484 -21.53 -0.77 -20.32
N GLU A 485 -21.83 -2.05 -20.35
CA GLU A 485 -21.57 -2.94 -19.21
C GLU A 485 -20.06 -3.12 -19.03
N ASP A 486 -19.62 -3.09 -17.77
CA ASP A 486 -18.23 -3.32 -17.41
C ASP A 486 -17.82 -4.77 -17.74
N PRO A 487 -16.84 -5.00 -18.63
CA PRO A 487 -16.39 -6.35 -18.96
C PRO A 487 -15.51 -6.98 -17.87
N ASN A 488 -14.98 -6.19 -16.94
CA ASN A 488 -14.05 -6.70 -15.92
C ASN A 488 -14.80 -7.46 -14.83
N THR A 489 -15.93 -6.92 -14.38
CA THR A 489 -16.65 -7.44 -13.22
C THR A 489 -18.14 -7.62 -13.51
N ALA A 490 -18.84 -6.60 -14.03
CA ALA A 490 -20.31 -6.65 -14.16
C ALA A 490 -20.81 -7.68 -15.17
N ALA A 491 -20.27 -7.71 -16.40
CA ALA A 491 -20.68 -8.65 -17.44
C ALA A 491 -20.42 -10.12 -17.04
N PRO A 492 -19.27 -10.47 -16.44
CA PRO A 492 -19.07 -11.78 -15.81
C PRO A 492 -20.15 -12.15 -14.78
N LEU A 493 -20.41 -11.27 -13.82
CA LEU A 493 -21.36 -11.54 -12.73
C LEU A 493 -22.81 -11.71 -13.22
N ASN A 494 -23.16 -11.02 -14.31
CA ASN A 494 -24.47 -11.14 -14.96
C ASN A 494 -24.56 -12.31 -15.94
N GLY A 495 -23.47 -13.04 -16.16
CA GLY A 495 -23.40 -14.16 -17.10
C GLY A 495 -23.49 -13.74 -18.56
N HIS A 496 -23.17 -12.48 -18.87
CA HIS A 496 -23.11 -11.95 -20.23
C HIS A 496 -21.74 -12.16 -20.89
N SER A 497 -20.72 -12.46 -20.09
CA SER A 497 -19.41 -12.93 -20.52
C SER A 497 -18.91 -14.05 -19.62
N GLU A 498 -17.84 -14.74 -20.04
CA GLU A 498 -17.08 -15.62 -19.15
C GLU A 498 -16.50 -14.79 -18.00
N GLY A 499 -16.45 -15.37 -16.80
CA GLY A 499 -15.77 -14.75 -15.67
C GLY A 499 -14.28 -15.07 -15.56
N TRP A 500 -13.63 -14.53 -14.54
CA TRP A 500 -12.20 -14.68 -14.35
C TRP A 500 -11.83 -16.07 -13.84
N PRO A 501 -10.67 -16.64 -14.22
CA PRO A 501 -10.21 -17.87 -13.60
C PRO A 501 -10.07 -17.75 -12.07
N ALA A 502 -10.67 -18.68 -11.32
CA ALA A 502 -10.63 -18.70 -9.87
C ALA A 502 -10.25 -20.08 -9.31
N PRO A 503 -9.46 -20.16 -8.22
CA PRO A 503 -9.07 -21.41 -7.61
C PRO A 503 -10.24 -22.15 -6.97
N THR A 504 -10.29 -23.47 -7.17
CA THR A 504 -11.21 -24.32 -6.41
C THR A 504 -10.75 -24.47 -4.96
N PRO A 505 -11.64 -24.84 -4.02
CA PRO A 505 -11.24 -25.13 -2.64
C PRO A 505 -10.16 -26.23 -2.55
N GLU A 506 -10.14 -27.21 -3.45
CA GLU A 506 -9.07 -28.21 -3.51
C GLU A 506 -7.73 -27.58 -3.86
N THR A 507 -7.68 -26.65 -4.82
CA THR A 507 -6.46 -25.91 -5.17
C THR A 507 -5.96 -25.08 -3.99
N VAL A 508 -6.86 -24.39 -3.29
CA VAL A 508 -6.51 -23.60 -2.09
C VAL A 508 -5.98 -24.50 -0.97
N ASN A 509 -6.65 -25.63 -0.69
CA ASN A 509 -6.20 -26.59 0.31
C ASN A 509 -4.84 -27.19 -0.04
N TYR A 510 -4.61 -27.53 -1.31
CA TYR A 510 -3.33 -28.04 -1.79
C TYR A 510 -2.18 -27.05 -1.55
N ILE A 511 -2.42 -25.76 -1.80
CA ILE A 511 -1.45 -24.69 -1.52
C ILE A 511 -1.25 -24.51 -0.01
N LEU A 512 -2.33 -24.55 0.78
CA LEU A 512 -2.29 -24.42 2.24
C LEU A 512 -1.49 -25.56 2.90
N GLU A 513 -1.58 -26.80 2.39
CA GLU A 513 -0.81 -27.96 2.86
C GLU A 513 0.71 -27.77 2.73
N ARG A 514 1.16 -26.89 1.82
CA ARG A 514 2.57 -26.49 1.69
C ARG A 514 3.00 -25.39 2.68
N GLY A 515 2.06 -24.87 3.46
CA GLY A 515 2.31 -23.81 4.44
C GLY A 515 2.26 -22.40 3.87
N VAL A 516 1.77 -22.20 2.64
CA VAL A 516 1.51 -20.87 2.08
C VAL A 516 0.35 -20.20 2.84
N LYS A 517 0.49 -18.91 3.11
CA LYS A 517 -0.49 -18.11 3.89
C LYS A 517 -1.13 -16.97 3.11
N CYS A 518 -0.61 -16.64 1.94
CA CYS A 518 -1.15 -15.61 1.07
C CYS A 518 -1.17 -16.12 -0.37
N ILE A 519 -2.34 -15.99 -0.99
CA ILE A 519 -2.54 -16.21 -2.42
C ILE A 519 -3.14 -14.93 -3.02
N GLY A 520 -2.81 -14.64 -4.27
CA GLY A 520 -3.34 -13.50 -5.02
C GLY A 520 -3.80 -13.92 -6.41
N THR A 521 -4.61 -13.07 -7.04
CA THR A 521 -5.09 -13.22 -8.41
C THR A 521 -5.11 -11.86 -9.10
N ASP A 522 -4.99 -11.86 -10.43
CA ASP A 522 -5.23 -10.70 -11.29
C ASP A 522 -6.68 -10.64 -11.80
N GLY A 523 -7.58 -11.41 -11.19
CA GLY A 523 -9.03 -11.23 -11.30
C GLY A 523 -9.59 -10.32 -10.20
N PRO A 524 -10.84 -9.85 -10.34
CA PRO A 524 -11.48 -8.95 -9.36
C PRO A 524 -11.80 -9.62 -8.00
N SER A 525 -11.80 -10.95 -7.91
CA SER A 525 -12.01 -11.67 -6.64
C SER A 525 -11.33 -13.05 -6.67
N MET A 526 -11.04 -13.61 -5.49
CA MET A 526 -10.55 -14.98 -5.32
C MET A 526 -11.62 -16.04 -5.63
N GLY A 527 -12.90 -15.68 -5.51
CA GLY A 527 -14.03 -16.48 -5.97
C GLY A 527 -14.58 -15.94 -7.28
N SER A 528 -15.43 -16.72 -7.95
CA SER A 528 -16.01 -16.35 -9.24
C SER A 528 -17.42 -16.90 -9.39
#